data_AF-A0A816ZE31-F1
#
_entry.id   AF-A0A816ZE31-F1
#
_cell.length_a   1.000
_cell.length_b   1.000
_cell.length_c   1.000
_cell.angle_alpha   90.00
_cell.angle_beta   90.00
_cell.angle_gamma   90.00
#
_symmetry.space_group_name_H-M   'P 1'
#
loop_
_entity.id
_entity.type
_entity.pdbx_description
1 polymer ?
#
loop_
_entity_poly.entity_id
_entity_poly.type
_entity_poly.pdbx_seq_one_letter_code
_entity_poly.pdbx_strand_id
1 'polypeptide(L)'
;MAEEVILLNFWPSMFGMRTMIALKEKEVKYEHREEDLINNKRCCLCCKEQLYVCGRKTWATKGEEQEEAKKEFIGILKTLQSELGDKPYFGGDRFGFLDIVLIGFYSWFPAYQKFGNFSIEPECSKLMDWGKRCMERESVATSLPDPERVGGFILQLKKLYGIETTSISRITTFTKFLIIQDLATMADEVILLDYWASPFGMRARIALREKGVKFECREENLRDKSPLLLQMNPVHKKIPVLIHNGKPVYEPADKIWSTTGEVQETAKKDFIEALKILEAELGDKPYFGGDNFGLVDIAMTGYYSWFEPFEKCANFSIESECPTLMASAKRCLQRESVVNSIPNPDELFALALKLRKEYGV
;
A
#
# COMPACT_ATOMS: atom_id res chain seq x y z
N MET A 1 -22.85 21.75 4.15
CA MET A 1 -21.98 22.27 3.06
C MET A 1 -21.07 21.12 2.65
N ALA A 2 -20.54 21.09 1.42
CA ALA A 2 -19.54 20.07 1.08
C ALA A 2 -18.28 20.32 1.93
N GLU A 3 -17.78 19.29 2.62
CA GLU A 3 -16.50 19.37 3.31
C GLU A 3 -15.39 19.24 2.26
N GLU A 4 -14.45 20.19 2.27
CA GLU A 4 -13.39 20.27 1.26
C GLU A 4 -12.33 19.20 1.55
N VAL A 5 -11.96 18.40 0.54
CA VAL A 5 -11.07 17.24 0.74
C VAL A 5 -9.64 17.73 0.93
N ILE A 6 -9.20 17.95 2.17
CA ILE A 6 -7.84 18.46 2.42
C ILE A 6 -6.83 17.33 2.16
N LEU A 7 -6.12 17.32 1.03
CA LEU A 7 -5.08 16.31 0.77
C LEU A 7 -3.78 16.72 1.44
N LEU A 8 -3.52 16.10 2.59
CA LEU A 8 -2.25 16.14 3.30
C LEU A 8 -1.22 15.21 2.68
N ASN A 9 0.01 15.70 2.52
CA ASN A 9 1.11 14.92 2.01
C ASN A 9 2.48 15.46 2.49
N PHE A 10 3.49 14.59 2.58
CA PHE A 10 4.88 14.99 2.72
C PHE A 10 5.58 15.03 1.34
N TRP A 11 6.58 15.89 1.18
CA TRP A 11 7.26 16.07 -0.10
C TRP A 11 8.67 15.44 -0.11
N PRO A 12 9.07 14.69 -1.15
CA PRO A 12 8.25 14.08 -2.19
C PRO A 12 7.74 12.68 -1.79
N SER A 13 6.44 12.42 -1.97
CA SER A 13 5.79 11.15 -1.62
C SER A 13 5.05 10.57 -2.81
N MET A 14 5.52 9.42 -3.33
CA MET A 14 4.88 8.74 -4.46
C MET A 14 3.42 8.39 -4.21
N PHE A 15 3.02 8.05 -2.98
CA PHE A 15 1.61 7.76 -2.68
C PHE A 15 0.76 9.04 -2.70
N GLY A 16 1.30 10.17 -2.21
CA GLY A 16 0.63 11.47 -2.26
C GLY A 16 0.40 11.94 -3.69
N MET A 17 1.44 11.92 -4.53
CA MET A 17 1.35 12.24 -5.96
C MET A 17 0.23 11.44 -6.65
N ARG A 18 0.26 10.10 -6.49
CA ARG A 18 -0.79 9.17 -6.99
C ARG A 18 -2.20 9.56 -6.52
N THR A 19 -2.33 10.01 -5.28
CA THR A 19 -3.62 10.41 -4.68
C THR A 19 -4.12 11.75 -5.24
N MET A 20 -3.25 12.76 -5.40
CA MET A 20 -3.65 14.05 -5.99
C MET A 20 -4.21 13.86 -7.41
N ILE A 21 -3.50 13.06 -8.21
CA ILE A 21 -3.84 12.77 -9.60
C ILE A 21 -5.21 12.08 -9.65
N ALA A 22 -5.43 11.07 -8.81
CA ALA A 22 -6.71 10.34 -8.74
C ALA A 22 -7.91 11.23 -8.34
N LEU A 23 -7.71 12.26 -7.49
CA LEU A 23 -8.77 13.21 -7.15
C LEU A 23 -9.11 14.15 -8.33
N LYS A 24 -8.09 14.67 -9.02
CA LYS A 24 -8.29 15.56 -10.19
C LYS A 24 -8.96 14.84 -11.36
N GLU A 25 -8.55 13.60 -11.65
CA GLU A 25 -9.17 12.72 -12.67
C GLU A 25 -10.60 12.28 -12.31
N LYS A 26 -11.11 12.71 -11.15
CA LYS A 26 -12.50 12.52 -10.69
C LYS A 26 -13.21 13.84 -10.36
N GLU A 27 -12.60 14.98 -10.73
CA GLU A 27 -13.10 16.34 -10.46
C GLU A 27 -13.44 16.60 -8.97
N VAL A 28 -12.83 15.83 -8.06
CA VAL A 28 -13.07 15.95 -6.61
C VAL A 28 -12.36 17.20 -6.11
N LYS A 29 -13.15 18.16 -5.60
CA LYS A 29 -12.64 19.40 -5.02
C LYS A 29 -11.86 19.10 -3.74
N TYR A 30 -10.58 19.48 -3.76
CA TYR A 30 -9.64 19.11 -2.74
C TYR A 30 -8.63 20.26 -2.51
N GLU A 31 -8.22 20.48 -1.27
CA GLU A 31 -7.23 21.49 -0.88
C GLU A 31 -5.89 20.78 -0.61
N HIS A 32 -4.83 21.07 -1.35
CA HIS A 32 -3.51 20.50 -1.04
C HIS A 32 -2.84 21.28 0.09
N ARG A 33 -2.40 20.57 1.15
CA ARG A 33 -1.50 21.13 2.17
C ARG A 33 -0.33 20.19 2.39
N GLU A 34 0.88 20.73 2.25
CA GLU A 34 2.11 20.03 2.61
C GLU A 34 2.22 19.99 4.15
N GLU A 35 2.51 18.82 4.72
CA GLU A 35 2.49 18.63 6.18
C GLU A 35 3.85 18.15 6.71
N ASP A 36 4.38 18.89 7.69
CA ASP A 36 5.49 18.45 8.52
C ASP A 36 5.00 17.29 9.43
N LEU A 37 5.38 16.07 9.03
CA LEU A 37 4.99 14.80 9.63
C LEU A 37 5.25 14.66 11.14
N ILE A 38 5.98 15.60 11.75
CA ILE A 38 6.24 15.63 13.18
C ILE A 38 4.99 16.06 13.98
N ASN A 39 4.09 16.89 13.42
CA ASN A 39 3.24 17.75 14.27
C ASN A 39 1.71 17.82 14.01
N ASN A 40 1.11 17.28 12.93
CA ASN A 40 -0.34 17.48 12.71
C ASN A 40 -1.12 16.30 12.06
N LYS A 41 -2.43 16.51 11.83
CA LYS A 41 -3.48 15.48 11.66
C LYS A 41 -4.67 16.00 10.82
N ARG A 42 -5.01 15.33 9.68
CA ARG A 42 -6.38 15.01 9.15
C ARG A 42 -6.47 14.85 7.62
N CYS A 43 -6.96 13.69 7.14
CA CYS A 43 -7.68 13.44 5.86
C CYS A 43 -7.09 12.31 4.97
N CYS A 44 -7.96 11.53 4.32
CA CYS A 44 -7.76 10.46 3.32
C CYS A 44 -6.50 9.58 3.47
N LEU A 45 -5.34 10.10 3.09
CA LEU A 45 -4.04 9.45 3.24
C LEU A 45 -3.66 9.35 4.74
N CYS A 46 -3.69 10.50 5.40
CA CYS A 46 -3.69 10.63 6.85
C CYS A 46 -4.92 9.95 7.45
N CYS A 47 -6.10 9.91 6.81
CA CYS A 47 -7.21 9.07 7.31
C CYS A 47 -6.92 7.57 7.26
N LYS A 48 -6.11 7.03 6.34
CA LYS A 48 -5.74 5.60 6.34
C LYS A 48 -4.83 5.28 7.53
N GLU A 49 -3.92 6.19 7.85
CA GLU A 49 -2.97 6.01 8.97
C GLU A 49 -3.59 6.39 10.32
N GLN A 50 -4.50 7.37 10.36
CA GLN A 50 -5.38 7.67 11.49
C GLN A 50 -6.41 6.56 11.71
N LEU A 51 -7.03 5.98 10.68
CA LEU A 51 -7.93 4.82 10.85
C LEU A 51 -7.19 3.66 11.51
N TYR A 52 -5.90 3.46 11.18
CA TYR A 52 -5.02 2.55 11.89
C TYR A 52 -4.64 3.02 13.31
N VAL A 53 -4.26 4.28 13.51
CA VAL A 53 -3.78 4.83 14.80
C VAL A 53 -4.92 5.03 15.79
N CYS A 54 -5.99 5.72 15.42
CA CYS A 54 -7.22 5.90 16.20
C CYS A 54 -7.88 4.53 16.44
N GLY A 55 -7.98 3.69 15.41
CA GLY A 55 -8.44 2.29 15.54
C GLY A 55 -7.62 1.51 16.56
N ARG A 56 -6.29 1.63 16.53
CA ARG A 56 -5.39 1.09 17.56
C ARG A 56 -5.67 1.69 18.94
N LYS A 57 -5.79 3.02 19.06
CA LYS A 57 -6.07 3.71 20.34
C LYS A 57 -7.39 3.24 20.96
N THR A 58 -8.45 2.99 20.18
CA THR A 58 -9.74 2.52 20.71
C THR A 58 -9.62 1.26 21.56
N TRP A 59 -8.64 0.38 21.30
CA TRP A 59 -8.37 -0.79 22.15
C TRP A 59 -7.13 -0.67 23.03
N ALA A 60 -6.15 0.16 22.67
CA ALA A 60 -4.85 0.25 23.34
C ALA A 60 -4.80 1.28 24.50
N THR A 61 -5.73 2.22 24.56
CA THR A 61 -5.77 3.32 25.55
C THR A 61 -6.97 3.15 26.51
N LYS A 62 -7.07 3.99 27.54
CA LYS A 62 -8.18 4.01 28.51
C LYS A 62 -8.58 5.47 28.79
N GLY A 63 -9.81 5.69 29.24
CA GLY A 63 -10.28 7.01 29.70
C GLY A 63 -10.42 8.02 28.56
N GLU A 64 -10.09 9.28 28.82
CA GLU A 64 -10.33 10.41 27.90
C GLU A 64 -9.69 10.20 26.51
N GLU A 65 -8.43 9.72 26.45
CA GLU A 65 -7.76 9.40 25.18
C GLU A 65 -8.50 8.32 24.38
N GLN A 66 -9.15 7.37 25.06
CA GLN A 66 -9.94 6.32 24.42
C GLN A 66 -11.26 6.86 23.87
N GLU A 67 -11.92 7.78 24.58
CA GLU A 67 -13.14 8.44 24.11
C GLU A 67 -12.87 9.45 22.98
N GLU A 68 -11.74 10.17 23.03
CA GLU A 68 -11.26 10.99 21.91
C GLU A 68 -10.99 10.12 20.67
N ALA A 69 -10.22 9.03 20.84
CA ALA A 69 -9.91 8.12 19.74
C ALA A 69 -11.17 7.49 19.10
N LYS A 70 -12.21 7.19 19.89
CA LYS A 70 -13.51 6.73 19.38
C LYS A 70 -14.20 7.80 18.53
N LYS A 71 -14.26 9.05 19.00
CA LYS A 71 -14.85 10.18 18.26
C LYS A 71 -14.07 10.47 16.96
N GLU A 72 -12.74 10.48 17.02
CA GLU A 72 -11.87 10.67 15.86
C GLU A 72 -12.05 9.54 14.83
N PHE A 73 -12.10 8.28 15.28
CA PHE A 73 -12.32 7.11 14.43
C PHE A 73 -13.70 7.13 13.74
N ILE A 74 -14.79 7.42 14.48
CA ILE A 74 -16.13 7.57 13.91
C ILE A 74 -16.21 8.74 12.92
N GLY A 75 -15.54 9.87 13.21
CA GLY A 75 -15.44 11.00 12.27
C GLY A 75 -14.84 10.58 10.93
N ILE A 76 -13.73 9.83 10.96
CA ILE A 76 -13.08 9.29 9.74
C ILE A 76 -14.03 8.38 8.96
N LEU A 77 -14.76 7.49 9.65
CA LEU A 77 -15.72 6.59 8.98
C LEU A 77 -16.90 7.36 8.34
N LYS A 78 -17.35 8.47 8.93
CA LYS A 78 -18.37 9.35 8.32
C LYS A 78 -17.88 10.02 7.04
N THR A 79 -16.64 10.51 7.02
CA THR A 79 -16.04 11.07 5.79
C THR A 79 -15.94 9.99 4.69
N LEU A 80 -15.47 8.78 5.03
CA LEU A 80 -15.43 7.66 4.08
C LEU A 80 -16.82 7.25 3.58
N GLN A 81 -17.85 7.28 4.44
CA GLN A 81 -19.24 7.04 4.03
C GLN A 81 -19.78 8.14 3.09
N SER A 82 -19.41 9.40 3.31
CA SER A 82 -19.78 10.52 2.44
C SER A 82 -19.20 10.35 1.03
N GLU A 83 -17.92 9.97 0.95
CA GLU A 83 -17.23 9.72 -0.32
C GLU A 83 -17.74 8.48 -1.07
N LEU A 84 -18.21 7.46 -0.36
CA LEU A 84 -18.92 6.34 -0.95
C LEU A 84 -20.28 6.78 -1.55
N GLY A 85 -21.02 7.63 -0.84
CA GLY A 85 -22.29 8.18 -1.30
C GLY A 85 -23.37 7.11 -1.45
N ASP A 86 -23.77 6.83 -2.69
CA ASP A 86 -24.70 5.74 -3.08
C ASP A 86 -24.06 4.75 -4.07
N LYS A 87 -22.74 4.85 -4.29
CA LYS A 87 -21.97 3.97 -5.18
C LYS A 87 -21.89 2.56 -4.56
N PRO A 88 -21.93 1.46 -5.34
CA PRO A 88 -21.74 0.13 -4.78
C PRO A 88 -20.31 -0.11 -4.29
N TYR A 89 -19.33 0.62 -4.85
CA TYR A 89 -17.91 0.60 -4.51
C TYR A 89 -17.32 2.02 -4.54
N PHE A 90 -16.18 2.23 -3.87
CA PHE A 90 -15.41 3.48 -4.00
C PHE A 90 -14.88 3.68 -5.43
N GLY A 91 -14.65 2.60 -6.18
CA GLY A 91 -14.39 2.64 -7.62
C GLY A 91 -15.59 2.99 -8.52
N GLY A 92 -16.76 3.33 -7.94
CA GLY A 92 -18.02 3.53 -8.68
C GLY A 92 -18.76 2.20 -8.83
N ASP A 93 -19.14 1.85 -10.06
CA ASP A 93 -19.84 0.59 -10.36
C ASP A 93 -18.94 -0.66 -10.27
N ARG A 94 -17.62 -0.48 -10.11
CA ARG A 94 -16.62 -1.55 -10.10
C ARG A 94 -15.79 -1.49 -8.82
N PHE A 95 -15.55 -2.66 -8.22
CA PHE A 95 -14.61 -2.84 -7.12
C PHE A 95 -13.21 -2.37 -7.55
N GLY A 96 -12.66 -1.36 -6.88
CA GLY A 96 -11.48 -0.63 -7.33
C GLY A 96 -10.37 -0.50 -6.29
N PHE A 97 -9.38 0.33 -6.60
CA PHE A 97 -8.20 0.52 -5.75
C PHE A 97 -8.52 0.95 -4.32
N LEU A 98 -9.40 1.94 -4.15
CA LEU A 98 -9.75 2.46 -2.83
C LEU A 98 -10.51 1.40 -2.01
N ASP A 99 -11.32 0.56 -2.66
CA ASP A 99 -11.96 -0.59 -2.02
C ASP A 99 -10.92 -1.59 -1.50
N ILE A 100 -9.98 -2.01 -2.35
CA ILE A 100 -8.86 -2.90 -1.99
C ILE A 100 -8.01 -2.29 -0.86
N VAL A 101 -7.82 -0.97 -0.87
CA VAL A 101 -7.04 -0.26 0.16
C VAL A 101 -7.73 -0.22 1.51
N LEU A 102 -9.05 -0.03 1.55
CA LEU A 102 -9.85 0.14 2.76
C LEU A 102 -10.39 -1.17 3.34
N ILE A 103 -10.70 -2.18 2.52
CA ILE A 103 -11.43 -3.37 2.99
C ILE A 103 -10.67 -4.16 4.06
N GLY A 104 -9.33 -4.13 4.04
CA GLY A 104 -8.49 -4.72 5.09
C GLY A 104 -8.67 -4.15 6.50
N PHE A 105 -9.39 -3.03 6.67
CA PHE A 105 -9.79 -2.50 7.97
C PHE A 105 -11.14 -3.04 8.48
N TYR A 106 -12.03 -3.48 7.58
CA TYR A 106 -13.37 -3.96 7.94
C TYR A 106 -13.33 -5.20 8.84
N SER A 107 -12.38 -6.12 8.62
CA SER A 107 -12.13 -7.28 9.48
C SER A 107 -11.71 -6.93 10.92
N TRP A 108 -11.24 -5.70 11.16
CA TRP A 108 -10.90 -5.20 12.49
C TRP A 108 -12.07 -4.49 13.19
N PHE A 109 -13.10 -4.05 12.46
CA PHE A 109 -14.23 -3.30 13.03
C PHE A 109 -14.96 -4.05 14.17
N PRO A 110 -15.21 -5.38 14.11
CA PRO A 110 -15.79 -6.10 15.25
C PRO A 110 -14.89 -6.07 16.50
N ALA A 111 -13.57 -6.14 16.31
CA ALA A 111 -12.62 -6.11 17.41
C ALA A 111 -12.45 -4.71 18.01
N TYR A 112 -12.46 -3.65 17.19
CA TYR A 112 -12.48 -2.26 17.66
C TYR A 112 -13.74 -1.97 18.49
N GLN A 113 -14.93 -2.33 17.98
CA GLN A 113 -16.19 -2.18 18.71
C GLN A 113 -16.17 -2.94 20.05
N LYS A 114 -15.70 -4.20 20.05
CA LYS A 114 -15.60 -5.05 21.24
C LYS A 114 -14.64 -4.51 22.32
N PHE A 115 -13.48 -3.96 21.94
CA PHE A 115 -12.47 -3.50 22.90
C PHE A 115 -12.53 -2.00 23.22
N GLY A 116 -13.16 -1.19 22.36
CA GLY A 116 -13.47 0.22 22.61
C GLY A 116 -14.83 0.46 23.25
N ASN A 117 -15.72 -0.56 23.26
CA ASN A 117 -17.09 -0.46 23.75
C ASN A 117 -17.89 0.65 23.05
N PHE A 118 -17.99 0.55 21.72
CA PHE A 118 -18.77 1.46 20.86
C PHE A 118 -19.37 0.70 19.67
N SER A 119 -20.23 1.35 18.88
CA SER A 119 -20.87 0.77 17.68
C SER A 119 -20.66 1.66 16.46
N ILE A 120 -20.49 1.06 15.29
CA ILE A 120 -20.21 1.76 14.01
C ILE A 120 -21.49 1.90 13.16
N GLU A 121 -22.30 0.84 13.10
CA GLU A 121 -23.53 0.77 12.27
C GLU A 121 -24.48 1.98 12.42
N PRO A 122 -24.77 2.52 13.63
CA PRO A 122 -25.72 3.62 13.79
C PRO A 122 -25.30 4.94 13.13
N GLU A 123 -24.01 5.10 12.83
CA GLU A 123 -23.43 6.31 12.26
C GLU A 123 -22.87 6.10 10.85
N CYS A 124 -22.53 4.85 10.49
CA CYS A 124 -21.79 4.48 9.28
C CYS A 124 -22.41 3.28 8.53
N SER A 125 -23.74 3.14 8.51
CA SER A 125 -24.47 1.99 7.94
C SER A 125 -24.14 1.69 6.47
N LYS A 126 -24.08 2.70 5.58
CA LYS A 126 -23.74 2.46 4.16
C LYS A 126 -22.32 1.91 3.99
N LEU A 127 -21.39 2.35 4.84
CA LEU A 127 -20.02 1.83 4.85
C LEU A 127 -19.98 0.40 5.39
N MET A 128 -20.82 0.06 6.36
CA MET A 128 -20.99 -1.33 6.80
C MET A 128 -21.59 -2.21 5.69
N ASP A 129 -22.57 -1.71 4.93
CA ASP A 129 -23.14 -2.42 3.77
C ASP A 129 -22.15 -2.61 2.61
N TRP A 130 -21.30 -1.62 2.35
CA TRP A 130 -20.15 -1.78 1.45
C TRP A 130 -19.18 -2.87 1.93
N GLY A 131 -18.89 -2.92 3.24
CA GLY A 131 -18.06 -3.96 3.84
C GLY A 131 -18.66 -5.36 3.67
N LYS A 132 -19.97 -5.51 3.94
CA LYS A 132 -20.74 -6.73 3.69
C LYS A 132 -20.65 -7.15 2.21
N ARG A 133 -20.92 -6.24 1.28
CA ARG A 133 -20.83 -6.46 -0.18
C ARG A 133 -19.43 -6.88 -0.64
N CYS A 134 -18.38 -6.28 -0.09
CA CYS A 134 -17.01 -6.65 -0.44
C CYS A 134 -16.67 -8.08 0.03
N MET A 135 -17.22 -8.55 1.15
CA MET A 135 -17.05 -9.93 1.62
C MET A 135 -17.78 -10.97 0.74
N GLU A 136 -18.69 -10.57 -0.14
CA GLU A 136 -19.30 -11.46 -1.16
C GLU A 136 -18.28 -11.86 -2.26
N ARG A 137 -17.14 -11.16 -2.36
CA ARG A 137 -16.06 -11.49 -3.31
C ARG A 137 -15.13 -12.55 -2.72
N GLU A 138 -14.94 -13.67 -3.43
CA GLU A 138 -13.98 -14.73 -3.05
C GLU A 138 -12.56 -14.18 -2.82
N SER A 139 -12.12 -13.25 -3.67
CA SER A 139 -10.83 -12.55 -3.58
C SER A 139 -10.63 -11.83 -2.24
N VAL A 140 -11.70 -11.32 -1.62
CA VAL A 140 -11.71 -10.62 -0.34
C VAL A 140 -11.90 -11.61 0.80
N ALA A 141 -12.91 -12.48 0.71
CA ALA A 141 -13.24 -13.47 1.74
C ALA A 141 -12.07 -14.43 2.05
N THR A 142 -11.29 -14.82 1.04
CA THR A 142 -10.08 -15.65 1.22
C THR A 142 -8.83 -14.85 1.61
N SER A 143 -8.89 -13.52 1.61
CA SER A 143 -7.77 -12.62 1.91
C SER A 143 -7.83 -11.98 3.29
N LEU A 144 -9.03 -11.72 3.80
CA LEU A 144 -9.25 -11.12 5.12
C LEU A 144 -9.21 -12.19 6.22
N PRO A 145 -8.68 -11.86 7.41
CA PRO A 145 -8.72 -12.77 8.54
C PRO A 145 -10.08 -12.76 9.23
N ASP A 146 -10.40 -13.89 9.84
CA ASP A 146 -11.54 -14.05 10.74
C ASP A 146 -11.52 -13.00 11.90
N PRO A 147 -12.65 -12.35 12.23
CA PRO A 147 -12.72 -11.35 13.29
C PRO A 147 -12.42 -11.86 14.70
N GLU A 148 -12.68 -13.14 15.03
CA GLU A 148 -12.30 -13.71 16.33
C GLU A 148 -10.78 -13.90 16.41
N ARG A 149 -10.13 -14.31 15.31
CA ARG A 149 -8.66 -14.36 15.20
C ARG A 149 -8.04 -12.97 15.40
N VAL A 150 -8.63 -11.91 14.84
CA VAL A 150 -8.22 -10.51 15.13
C VAL A 150 -8.44 -10.17 16.61
N GLY A 151 -9.57 -10.58 17.19
CA GLY A 151 -9.87 -10.38 18.60
C GLY A 151 -8.85 -11.03 19.54
N GLY A 152 -8.49 -12.29 19.28
CA GLY A 152 -7.46 -13.03 20.01
C GLY A 152 -6.07 -12.41 19.87
N PHE A 153 -5.74 -11.87 18.70
CA PHE A 153 -4.47 -11.17 18.49
C PHE A 153 -4.38 -9.87 19.30
N ILE A 154 -5.46 -9.07 19.40
CA ILE A 154 -5.47 -7.88 20.26
C ILE A 154 -5.26 -8.26 21.74
N LEU A 155 -5.82 -9.37 22.22
CA LEU A 155 -5.53 -9.87 23.58
C LEU A 155 -4.04 -10.20 23.79
N GLN A 156 -3.39 -10.82 22.80
CA GLN A 156 -1.95 -11.06 22.83
C GLN A 156 -1.15 -9.76 22.84
N LEU A 157 -1.56 -8.74 22.08
CA LEU A 157 -0.92 -7.41 22.10
C LEU A 157 -1.13 -6.68 23.43
N LYS A 158 -2.33 -6.73 24.03
CA LYS A 158 -2.57 -6.16 25.36
C LYS A 158 -1.64 -6.78 26.42
N LYS A 159 -1.55 -8.12 26.43
CA LYS A 159 -0.62 -8.86 27.30
C LYS A 159 0.86 -8.51 27.05
N LEU A 160 1.26 -8.29 25.79
CA LEU A 160 2.62 -7.90 25.43
C LEU A 160 2.98 -6.49 25.92
N TYR A 161 2.07 -5.53 25.77
CA TYR A 161 2.30 -4.12 26.09
C TYR A 161 1.92 -3.75 27.54
N GLY A 162 1.61 -4.73 28.41
CA GLY A 162 1.24 -4.48 29.81
C GLY A 162 -0.11 -3.78 30.00
N ILE A 163 -0.96 -3.74 28.97
CA ILE A 163 -2.26 -3.06 29.00
C ILE A 163 -3.23 -3.96 29.77
N GLU A 164 -3.52 -3.59 31.03
CA GLU A 164 -4.22 -4.43 32.00
C GLU A 164 -5.47 -5.13 31.45
N THR A 165 -5.54 -6.44 31.68
CA THR A 165 -6.74 -7.27 31.49
C THR A 165 -7.13 -7.92 32.81
N THR A 166 -8.30 -7.60 33.34
CA THR A 166 -8.89 -8.33 34.46
C THR A 166 -9.13 -9.80 34.05
N SER A 167 -8.83 -10.73 34.97
CA SER A 167 -8.95 -12.21 34.94
C SER A 167 -9.88 -12.81 33.84
N ILE A 168 -9.53 -13.92 33.16
CA ILE A 168 -9.50 -15.28 33.76
C ILE A 168 -8.56 -16.30 33.06
N SER A 169 -7.99 -17.19 33.89
CA SER A 169 -7.35 -18.53 33.69
C SER A 169 -6.52 -18.92 32.44
N ARG A 170 -5.30 -19.40 32.75
CA ARG A 170 -4.45 -20.43 32.11
C ARG A 170 -5.00 -21.24 30.91
N ILE A 171 -4.22 -21.28 29.82
CA ILE A 171 -3.89 -22.50 29.07
C ILE A 171 -2.35 -22.56 28.90
N THR A 172 -1.77 -23.76 28.84
CA THR A 172 -0.32 -24.04 28.91
C THR A 172 0.39 -24.17 27.55
N THR A 173 1.71 -23.95 27.56
CA THR A 173 2.64 -24.09 26.41
C THR A 173 2.79 -25.54 25.92
N PHE A 174 3.04 -25.73 24.62
CA PHE A 174 3.75 -26.90 24.06
C PHE A 174 4.65 -26.49 22.86
N THR A 175 5.59 -27.35 22.45
CA THR A 175 6.84 -26.92 21.80
C THR A 175 7.21 -27.64 20.48
N LYS A 176 7.34 -26.86 19.39
CA LYS A 176 8.33 -26.88 18.26
C LYS A 176 9.02 -28.20 17.81
N PHE A 177 8.82 -28.61 16.53
CA PHE A 177 9.69 -29.39 15.58
C PHE A 177 8.85 -29.79 14.32
N LEU A 178 9.30 -30.04 13.07
CA LEU A 178 10.55 -29.92 12.25
C LEU A 178 10.19 -29.15 10.92
N ILE A 179 10.87 -29.02 9.74
CA ILE A 179 11.89 -29.70 8.88
C ILE A 179 11.33 -30.95 8.15
N ILE A 180 11.32 -31.12 6.81
CA ILE A 180 12.41 -31.14 5.78
C ILE A 180 11.99 -30.49 4.43
N GLN A 181 12.98 -30.21 3.56
CA GLN A 181 12.89 -29.72 2.16
C GLN A 181 12.17 -30.69 1.19
N ASP A 182 11.80 -30.19 0.01
CA ASP A 182 12.28 -30.83 -1.24
C ASP A 182 12.40 -29.83 -2.40
N LEU A 183 12.98 -30.25 -3.53
CA LEU A 183 13.42 -29.37 -4.64
C LEU A 183 12.73 -29.66 -6.00
N ALA A 184 12.64 -28.60 -6.81
CA ALA A 184 12.46 -28.59 -8.28
C ALA A 184 11.12 -29.08 -8.89
N THR A 185 10.34 -28.12 -9.38
CA THR A 185 9.97 -28.02 -10.81
C THR A 185 9.65 -26.57 -11.13
N MET A 186 10.38 -25.95 -12.08
CA MET A 186 10.13 -24.55 -12.46
C MET A 186 8.95 -24.43 -13.43
N ALA A 187 7.75 -24.32 -12.89
CA ALA A 187 6.73 -23.42 -13.44
C ALA A 187 6.86 -22.07 -12.72
N ASP A 188 6.22 -21.01 -13.23
CA ASP A 188 6.38 -19.65 -12.68
C ASP A 188 5.98 -19.55 -11.19
N GLU A 189 6.98 -19.52 -10.31
CA GLU A 189 6.79 -19.58 -8.85
C GLU A 189 6.65 -18.16 -8.31
N VAL A 190 5.40 -17.75 -8.05
CA VAL A 190 5.07 -16.53 -7.32
C VAL A 190 4.94 -16.85 -5.84
N ILE A 191 5.77 -16.24 -5.01
CA ILE A 191 5.72 -16.36 -3.54
C ILE A 191 5.44 -14.98 -2.96
N LEU A 192 4.50 -14.89 -2.03
CA LEU A 192 4.23 -13.69 -1.24
C LEU A 192 4.69 -13.93 0.21
N LEU A 193 5.76 -13.28 0.64
CA LEU A 193 6.13 -13.20 2.06
C LEU A 193 5.21 -12.18 2.73
N ASP A 194 4.46 -12.59 3.75
CA ASP A 194 3.40 -11.76 4.32
C ASP A 194 3.15 -12.05 5.81
N TYR A 195 2.38 -11.18 6.47
CA TYR A 195 1.81 -11.43 7.79
C TYR A 195 0.28 -11.43 7.68
N TRP A 196 -0.41 -12.42 8.25
CA TRP A 196 -1.86 -12.59 8.06
C TRP A 196 -2.68 -11.33 8.37
N ALA A 197 -2.30 -10.59 9.42
CA ALA A 197 -2.98 -9.37 9.87
C ALA A 197 -2.52 -8.08 9.17
N SER A 198 -1.59 -8.15 8.20
CA SER A 198 -1.05 -7.00 7.50
C SER A 198 -2.08 -6.38 6.54
N PRO A 199 -2.50 -5.11 6.70
CA PRO A 199 -3.37 -4.44 5.73
C PRO A 199 -2.65 -4.11 4.42
N PHE A 200 -1.31 -4.22 4.38
CA PHE A 200 -0.53 -4.13 3.13
C PHE A 200 -0.50 -5.50 2.42
N GLY A 201 -0.36 -6.57 3.20
CA GLY A 201 -0.45 -7.95 2.74
C GLY A 201 -1.79 -8.30 2.10
N MET A 202 -2.89 -7.97 2.79
CA MET A 202 -4.26 -8.14 2.28
C MET A 202 -4.43 -7.52 0.87
N ARG A 203 -3.83 -6.36 0.60
CA ARG A 203 -3.89 -5.72 -0.73
C ARG A 203 -3.18 -6.54 -1.79
N ALA A 204 -2.00 -7.09 -1.50
CA ALA A 204 -1.28 -7.98 -2.41
C ALA A 204 -2.07 -9.28 -2.66
N ARG A 205 -2.60 -9.91 -1.60
CA ARG A 205 -3.42 -11.13 -1.71
C ARG A 205 -4.68 -10.91 -2.56
N ILE A 206 -5.39 -9.80 -2.37
CA ILE A 206 -6.57 -9.45 -3.18
C ILE A 206 -6.15 -9.15 -4.64
N ALA A 207 -5.11 -8.35 -4.86
CA ALA A 207 -4.67 -7.97 -6.20
C ALA A 207 -4.22 -9.16 -7.06
N LEU A 208 -3.47 -10.11 -6.48
CA LEU A 208 -3.07 -11.35 -7.16
C LEU A 208 -4.30 -12.21 -7.54
N ARG A 209 -5.29 -12.32 -6.65
CA ARG A 209 -6.53 -13.09 -6.87
C ARG A 209 -7.45 -12.45 -7.90
N GLU A 210 -7.66 -11.13 -7.85
CA GLU A 210 -8.41 -10.37 -8.87
C GLU A 210 -7.73 -10.41 -10.25
N LYS A 211 -6.44 -10.77 -10.31
CA LYS A 211 -5.67 -11.00 -11.55
C LYS A 211 -5.53 -12.48 -11.94
N GLY A 212 -6.10 -13.42 -11.18
CA GLY A 212 -6.00 -14.86 -11.45
C GLY A 212 -4.59 -15.45 -11.29
N VAL A 213 -3.65 -14.72 -10.68
CA VAL A 213 -2.27 -15.16 -10.48
C VAL A 213 -2.24 -16.24 -9.40
N LYS A 214 -1.64 -17.38 -9.70
CA LYS A 214 -1.36 -18.43 -8.70
C LYS A 214 -0.13 -18.03 -7.90
N PHE A 215 -0.21 -18.11 -6.57
CA PHE A 215 0.90 -17.80 -5.68
C PHE A 215 0.86 -18.62 -4.38
N GLU A 216 2.03 -18.87 -3.80
CA GLU A 216 2.15 -19.35 -2.42
C GLU A 216 2.23 -18.16 -1.46
N CYS A 217 1.57 -18.23 -0.30
CA CYS A 217 1.66 -17.20 0.75
C CYS A 217 2.46 -17.76 1.94
N ARG A 218 3.68 -17.25 2.17
CA ARG A 218 4.57 -17.67 3.28
C ARG A 218 4.44 -16.68 4.45
N GLU A 219 4.09 -17.19 5.63
CA GLU A 219 3.84 -16.40 6.84
C GLU A 219 5.14 -16.00 7.55
N GLU A 220 5.33 -14.69 7.76
CA GLU A 220 6.53 -14.09 8.37
C GLU A 220 6.32 -13.70 9.83
N ASN A 221 7.26 -14.12 10.70
CA ASN A 221 7.30 -13.66 12.08
C ASN A 221 7.98 -12.28 12.16
N LEU A 222 7.20 -11.22 12.30
CA LEU A 222 7.71 -9.84 12.30
C LEU A 222 8.69 -9.51 13.44
N ARG A 223 8.84 -10.37 14.47
CA ARG A 223 9.83 -10.25 15.55
C ARG A 223 11.11 -11.06 15.29
N ASP A 224 11.00 -12.16 14.55
CA ASP A 224 12.06 -13.14 14.27
C ASP A 224 12.00 -13.46 12.77
N LYS A 225 12.45 -12.49 11.98
CA LYS A 225 12.24 -12.40 10.52
C LYS A 225 13.03 -13.49 9.82
N SER A 226 12.44 -14.15 8.83
CA SER A 226 13.13 -15.24 8.15
C SER A 226 14.40 -14.75 7.43
N PRO A 227 15.42 -15.62 7.26
CA PRO A 227 16.58 -15.32 6.41
C PRO A 227 16.15 -14.95 4.98
N LEU A 228 15.06 -15.54 4.48
CA LEU A 228 14.50 -15.24 3.17
C LEU A 228 13.96 -13.80 3.10
N LEU A 229 13.21 -13.32 4.10
CA LEU A 229 12.77 -11.93 4.16
C LEU A 229 13.95 -10.95 4.25
N LEU A 230 15.01 -11.30 4.98
CA LEU A 230 16.21 -10.46 5.09
C LEU A 230 17.06 -10.45 3.81
N GLN A 231 17.08 -11.56 3.06
CA GLN A 231 17.71 -11.66 1.74
C GLN A 231 16.92 -10.93 0.65
N MET A 232 15.59 -11.08 0.65
CA MET A 232 14.67 -10.58 -0.38
C MET A 232 14.23 -9.13 -0.14
N ASN A 233 14.34 -8.63 1.10
CA ASN A 233 14.16 -7.22 1.46
C ASN A 233 15.27 -6.76 2.43
N PRO A 234 16.51 -6.58 1.94
CA PRO A 234 17.65 -6.21 2.79
C PRO A 234 17.60 -4.74 3.24
N VAL A 235 16.91 -3.86 2.48
CA VAL A 235 16.86 -2.42 2.77
C VAL A 235 15.85 -2.11 3.88
N HIS A 236 14.57 -2.48 3.68
CA HIS A 236 13.50 -2.12 4.62
C HIS A 236 13.15 -3.24 5.60
N LYS A 237 13.40 -4.50 5.24
CA LYS A 237 13.14 -5.69 6.06
C LYS A 237 11.66 -5.77 6.50
N LYS A 238 10.74 -5.45 5.57
CA LYS A 238 9.27 -5.32 5.77
C LYS A 238 8.51 -6.25 4.80
N ILE A 239 7.28 -6.59 5.16
CA ILE A 239 6.31 -7.27 4.30
C ILE A 239 5.21 -6.31 3.81
N PRO A 240 4.45 -6.62 2.74
CA PRO A 240 4.63 -7.77 1.83
C PRO A 240 5.94 -7.72 1.05
N VAL A 241 6.47 -8.89 0.69
CA VAL A 241 7.48 -9.04 -0.38
C VAL A 241 6.95 -10.04 -1.38
N LEU A 242 6.73 -9.61 -2.62
CA LEU A 242 6.44 -10.51 -3.71
C LEU A 242 7.78 -11.01 -4.28
N ILE A 243 7.87 -12.29 -4.59
CA ILE A 243 9.00 -12.96 -5.23
C ILE A 243 8.44 -13.68 -6.45
N HIS A 244 9.14 -13.59 -7.58
CA HIS A 244 8.77 -14.27 -8.82
C HIS A 244 10.02 -14.97 -9.38
N ASN A 245 9.93 -16.28 -9.61
CA ASN A 245 11.04 -17.10 -10.12
C ASN A 245 12.35 -16.90 -9.33
N GLY A 246 12.22 -16.93 -7.99
CA GLY A 246 13.34 -16.76 -7.04
C GLY A 246 13.88 -15.33 -6.90
N LYS A 247 13.52 -14.39 -7.79
CA LYS A 247 13.89 -12.96 -7.67
C LYS A 247 12.84 -12.21 -6.84
N PRO A 248 13.23 -11.32 -5.91
CA PRO A 248 12.27 -10.43 -5.27
C PRO A 248 11.77 -9.41 -6.29
N VAL A 249 10.45 -9.19 -6.34
CA VAL A 249 9.83 -8.09 -7.08
C VAL A 249 10.03 -6.81 -6.28
N TYR A 250 11.27 -6.33 -6.33
CA TYR A 250 11.72 -5.07 -5.76
C TYR A 250 11.45 -3.93 -6.75
N GLU A 251 11.45 -2.69 -6.27
CA GLU A 251 11.66 -1.53 -7.13
C GLU A 251 13.17 -1.49 -7.48
N PRO A 252 13.60 -1.81 -8.72
CA PRO A 252 15.03 -1.88 -9.04
C PRO A 252 15.68 -0.50 -9.04
N ALA A 253 14.84 0.52 -9.31
CA ALA A 253 15.06 1.95 -9.23
C ALA A 253 16.06 2.40 -8.15
N ASP A 254 15.88 1.97 -6.90
CA ASP A 254 16.72 2.38 -5.77
C ASP A 254 18.21 2.16 -6.03
N LYS A 255 18.58 1.00 -6.59
CA LYS A 255 19.99 0.67 -6.85
C LYS A 255 20.57 1.44 -8.04
N ILE A 256 19.75 1.89 -8.98
CA ILE A 256 20.19 2.65 -10.16
C ILE A 256 20.83 3.97 -9.73
N TRP A 257 20.23 4.65 -8.75
CA TRP A 257 20.80 5.88 -8.22
C TRP A 257 21.68 5.67 -6.97
N SER A 258 21.39 4.70 -6.08
CA SER A 258 22.17 4.51 -4.83
C SER A 258 23.44 3.66 -4.93
N THR A 259 23.82 3.15 -6.11
CA THR A 259 25.04 2.33 -6.30
C THR A 259 25.88 2.75 -7.51
N THR A 260 27.06 2.15 -7.67
CA THR A 260 27.98 2.31 -8.81
C THR A 260 28.55 0.96 -9.25
N GLY A 261 29.16 0.93 -10.45
CA GLY A 261 29.86 -0.25 -10.97
C GLY A 261 28.93 -1.41 -11.30
N GLU A 262 29.41 -2.65 -11.13
CA GLU A 262 28.69 -3.89 -11.50
C GLU A 262 27.30 -4.01 -10.87
N VAL A 263 27.11 -3.49 -9.65
CA VAL A 263 25.81 -3.46 -8.97
C VAL A 263 24.83 -2.52 -9.67
N GLN A 264 25.30 -1.36 -10.12
CA GLN A 264 24.51 -0.37 -10.87
C GLN A 264 24.19 -0.87 -12.29
N GLU A 265 25.16 -1.53 -12.96
CA GLU A 265 24.94 -2.17 -14.26
C GLU A 265 23.93 -3.33 -14.20
N THR A 266 23.96 -4.13 -13.12
CA THR A 266 22.98 -5.19 -12.89
C THR A 266 21.60 -4.59 -12.61
N ALA A 267 21.52 -3.54 -11.77
CA ALA A 267 20.28 -2.84 -11.47
C ALA A 267 19.64 -2.20 -12.72
N LYS A 268 20.43 -1.61 -13.61
CA LYS A 268 19.94 -1.10 -14.92
C LYS A 268 19.32 -2.20 -15.77
N LYS A 269 19.95 -3.38 -15.85
CA LYS A 269 19.44 -4.53 -16.63
C LYS A 269 18.13 -5.09 -16.06
N ASP A 270 18.09 -5.36 -14.75
CA ASP A 270 16.85 -5.80 -14.08
C ASP A 270 15.72 -4.75 -14.18
N PHE A 271 16.06 -3.45 -14.20
CA PHE A 271 15.09 -2.38 -14.40
C PHE A 271 14.53 -2.34 -15.82
N ILE A 272 15.38 -2.34 -16.85
CA ILE A 272 14.94 -2.36 -18.25
C ILE A 272 14.09 -3.60 -18.54
N GLU A 273 14.44 -4.77 -18.00
CA GLU A 273 13.63 -5.98 -18.18
C GLU A 273 12.23 -5.84 -17.53
N ALA A 274 12.15 -5.23 -16.33
CA ALA A 274 10.86 -4.91 -15.70
C ALA A 274 10.05 -3.88 -16.51
N LEU A 275 10.71 -2.90 -17.15
CA LEU A 275 10.06 -1.94 -18.03
C LEU A 275 9.57 -2.59 -19.34
N LYS A 276 10.28 -3.59 -19.88
CA LYS A 276 9.83 -4.35 -21.07
C LYS A 276 8.59 -5.18 -20.81
N ILE A 277 8.44 -5.75 -19.62
CA ILE A 277 7.19 -6.42 -19.20
C ILE A 277 6.04 -5.42 -19.17
N LEU A 278 6.27 -4.23 -18.60
CA LEU A 278 5.28 -3.14 -18.58
C LEU A 278 4.96 -2.61 -19.98
N GLU A 279 5.93 -2.54 -20.88
CA GLU A 279 5.70 -2.13 -22.26
C GLU A 279 4.92 -3.17 -23.08
N ALA A 280 5.20 -4.47 -22.90
CA ALA A 280 4.44 -5.54 -23.53
C ALA A 280 2.98 -5.56 -23.05
N GLU A 281 2.73 -5.29 -21.76
CA GLU A 281 1.39 -5.12 -21.19
C GLU A 281 0.71 -3.81 -21.65
N LEU A 282 1.47 -2.77 -22.02
CA LEU A 282 0.94 -1.54 -22.61
C LEU A 282 0.57 -1.71 -24.09
N GLY A 283 1.43 -2.35 -24.89
CA GLY A 283 1.27 -2.48 -26.34
C GLY A 283 0.96 -1.12 -27.01
N ASP A 284 0.10 -1.13 -28.01
CA ASP A 284 -0.31 0.10 -28.73
C ASP A 284 -1.29 1.01 -27.96
N LYS A 285 -1.67 0.66 -26.72
CA LYS A 285 -2.65 1.44 -25.95
C LYS A 285 -2.02 2.78 -25.50
N PRO A 286 -2.75 3.92 -25.57
CA PRO A 286 -2.21 5.18 -25.09
C PRO A 286 -1.96 5.19 -23.57
N TYR A 287 -2.68 4.32 -22.84
CA TYR A 287 -2.62 4.13 -21.40
C TYR A 287 -2.79 2.64 -21.06
N PHE A 288 -2.31 2.20 -19.89
CA PHE A 288 -2.60 0.87 -19.34
C PHE A 288 -4.10 0.65 -19.11
N GLY A 289 -4.86 1.71 -18.83
CA GLY A 289 -6.33 1.70 -18.82
C GLY A 289 -7.00 1.59 -20.21
N GLY A 290 -6.24 1.35 -21.29
CA GLY A 290 -6.74 1.35 -22.66
C GLY A 290 -6.74 2.77 -23.23
N ASP A 291 -7.87 3.20 -23.80
CA ASP A 291 -8.05 4.58 -24.26
C ASP A 291 -8.12 5.61 -23.12
N ASN A 292 -8.35 5.14 -21.88
CA ASN A 292 -8.56 5.96 -20.70
C ASN A 292 -7.34 5.89 -19.76
N PHE A 293 -6.93 7.05 -19.23
CA PHE A 293 -5.90 7.13 -18.19
C PHE A 293 -6.41 6.43 -16.92
N GLY A 294 -5.74 5.33 -16.54
CA GLY A 294 -6.25 4.36 -15.57
C GLY A 294 -5.42 4.23 -14.30
N LEU A 295 -5.80 3.26 -13.45
CA LEU A 295 -5.18 3.01 -12.16
C LEU A 295 -3.66 2.72 -12.27
N VAL A 296 -3.26 1.94 -13.27
CA VAL A 296 -1.85 1.59 -13.47
C VAL A 296 -1.07 2.81 -13.97
N ASP A 297 -1.65 3.62 -14.85
CA ASP A 297 -1.05 4.87 -15.32
C ASP A 297 -0.80 5.84 -14.16
N ILE A 298 -1.82 6.05 -13.30
CA ILE A 298 -1.72 6.83 -12.07
C ILE A 298 -0.62 6.27 -11.16
N ALA A 299 -0.52 4.94 -11.02
CA ALA A 299 0.56 4.32 -10.23
C ALA A 299 1.95 4.56 -10.86
N MET A 300 2.05 4.56 -12.18
CA MET A 300 3.30 4.71 -12.93
C MET A 300 3.81 6.15 -13.02
N THR A 301 2.97 7.19 -12.94
CA THR A 301 3.42 8.61 -12.99
C THR A 301 4.51 8.93 -11.97
N GLY A 302 4.38 8.38 -10.76
CA GLY A 302 5.36 8.53 -9.68
C GLY A 302 6.69 7.82 -9.93
N TYR A 303 6.80 6.93 -10.92
CA TYR A 303 8.08 6.41 -11.42
C TYR A 303 8.55 7.19 -12.65
N TYR A 304 7.63 7.56 -13.55
CA TYR A 304 7.94 8.35 -14.75
C TYR A 304 8.65 9.66 -14.41
N SER A 305 8.30 10.32 -13.30
CA SER A 305 9.00 11.52 -12.82
C SER A 305 10.46 11.28 -12.40
N TRP A 306 10.85 10.04 -12.09
CA TRP A 306 12.22 9.66 -11.74
C TRP A 306 13.02 9.05 -12.90
N PHE A 307 12.40 8.77 -14.05
CA PHE A 307 13.08 8.16 -15.20
C PHE A 307 14.27 9.00 -15.68
N GLU A 308 14.10 10.31 -15.87
CA GLU A 308 15.19 11.21 -16.26
C GLU A 308 16.30 11.30 -15.18
N PRO A 309 16.00 11.46 -13.87
CA PRO A 309 17.00 11.29 -12.81
C PRO A 309 17.75 9.95 -12.85
N PHE A 310 17.09 8.83 -13.17
CA PHE A 310 17.77 7.53 -13.30
C PHE A 310 18.70 7.49 -14.52
N GLU A 311 18.22 7.90 -15.70
CA GLU A 311 19.02 8.01 -16.94
C GLU A 311 20.28 8.86 -16.70
N LYS A 312 20.14 10.03 -16.05
CA LYS A 312 21.25 10.92 -15.68
C LYS A 312 22.20 10.31 -14.64
N CYS A 313 21.70 9.70 -13.56
CA CYS A 313 22.54 9.17 -12.48
C CYS A 313 23.26 7.84 -12.81
N ALA A 314 22.80 7.09 -13.81
CA ALA A 314 23.39 5.81 -14.19
C ALA A 314 23.84 5.73 -15.67
N ASN A 315 23.76 6.82 -16.42
CA ASN A 315 24.20 6.97 -17.80
C ASN A 315 23.70 5.84 -18.71
N PHE A 316 22.38 5.81 -18.91
CA PHE A 316 21.67 4.92 -19.84
C PHE A 316 20.45 5.63 -20.41
N SER A 317 19.76 5.02 -21.38
CA SER A 317 18.43 5.48 -21.78
C SER A 317 17.39 4.37 -21.66
N ILE A 318 16.18 4.78 -21.26
CA ILE A 318 14.98 3.97 -21.24
C ILE A 318 14.30 4.01 -22.61
N GLU A 319 14.30 5.14 -23.31
CA GLU A 319 13.61 5.29 -24.61
C GLU A 319 14.22 4.45 -25.74
N SER A 320 15.50 4.09 -25.66
CA SER A 320 16.14 3.16 -26.59
C SER A 320 15.72 1.70 -26.42
N GLU A 321 15.16 1.34 -25.26
CA GLU A 321 14.80 -0.04 -24.89
C GLU A 321 13.28 -0.23 -24.70
N CYS A 322 12.57 0.84 -24.32
CA CYS A 322 11.12 0.90 -24.09
C CYS A 322 10.50 2.21 -24.65
N PRO A 323 10.48 2.41 -25.98
CA PRO A 323 10.02 3.64 -26.62
C PRO A 323 8.51 3.91 -26.46
N THR A 324 7.67 2.88 -26.45
CA THR A 324 6.20 3.01 -26.32
C THR A 324 5.81 3.29 -24.88
N LEU A 325 6.49 2.67 -23.92
CA LEU A 325 6.35 3.03 -22.51
C LEU A 325 6.81 4.47 -22.25
N MET A 326 7.89 4.93 -22.89
CA MET A 326 8.33 6.33 -22.83
C MET A 326 7.37 7.30 -23.51
N ALA A 327 6.72 6.91 -24.61
CA ALA A 327 5.65 7.70 -25.23
C ALA A 327 4.42 7.83 -24.31
N SER A 328 4.04 6.76 -23.60
CA SER A 328 3.00 6.81 -22.56
C SER A 328 3.45 7.65 -21.36
N ALA A 329 4.70 7.52 -20.90
CA ALA A 329 5.25 8.32 -19.81
C ALA A 329 5.18 9.82 -20.13
N LYS A 330 5.66 10.23 -21.32
CA LYS A 330 5.56 11.62 -21.81
C LYS A 330 4.11 12.10 -21.88
N ARG A 331 3.18 11.28 -22.40
CA ARG A 331 1.73 11.57 -22.45
C ARG A 331 1.14 11.75 -21.04
N CYS A 332 1.54 10.93 -20.08
CA CYS A 332 1.06 11.01 -18.70
C CYS A 332 1.62 12.24 -17.97
N LEU A 333 2.91 12.51 -18.11
CA LEU A 333 3.59 13.68 -17.52
C LEU A 333 3.11 15.02 -18.12
N GLN A 334 2.44 15.00 -19.28
CA GLN A 334 1.79 16.18 -19.88
C GLN A 334 0.35 16.42 -19.39
N ARG A 335 -0.27 15.51 -18.63
CA ARG A 335 -1.63 15.72 -18.10
C ARG A 335 -1.59 16.78 -17.00
N GLU A 336 -2.49 17.76 -17.04
CA GLU A 336 -2.60 18.80 -16.00
C GLU A 336 -2.77 18.23 -14.58
N SER A 337 -3.51 17.11 -14.47
CA SER A 337 -3.66 16.36 -13.23
C SER A 337 -2.35 15.89 -12.62
N VAL A 338 -1.36 15.58 -13.47
CA VAL A 338 -0.03 15.04 -13.14
C VAL A 338 0.98 16.16 -12.96
N VAL A 339 1.08 17.10 -13.91
CA VAL A 339 1.96 18.28 -13.86
C VAL A 339 1.78 19.02 -12.53
N ASN A 340 0.53 19.32 -12.17
CA ASN A 340 0.20 20.08 -10.96
C ASN A 340 0.26 19.22 -9.66
N SER A 341 0.96 18.07 -9.68
CA SER A 341 0.96 17.06 -8.61
C SER A 341 2.25 16.25 -8.45
N ILE A 342 3.26 16.48 -9.27
CA ILE A 342 4.61 15.91 -9.13
C ILE A 342 5.63 17.04 -8.87
N PRO A 343 6.78 16.78 -8.23
CA PRO A 343 7.82 17.80 -8.09
C PRO A 343 8.46 18.16 -9.43
N ASN A 344 9.13 19.31 -9.45
CA ASN A 344 9.91 19.73 -10.61
C ASN A 344 11.03 18.70 -10.91
N PRO A 345 11.23 18.26 -12.16
CA PRO A 345 12.35 17.38 -12.53
C PRO A 345 13.71 17.83 -12.01
N ASP A 346 13.99 19.13 -11.93
CA ASP A 346 15.23 19.68 -11.37
C ASP A 346 15.33 19.44 -9.85
N GLU A 347 14.22 19.49 -9.11
CA GLU A 347 14.17 19.19 -7.68
C GLU A 347 14.37 17.69 -7.41
N LEU A 348 13.75 16.83 -8.23
CA LEU A 348 13.95 15.38 -8.17
C LEU A 348 15.41 15.00 -8.49
N PHE A 349 16.02 15.65 -9.47
CA PHE A 349 17.42 15.42 -9.81
C PHE A 349 18.37 15.95 -8.72
N ALA A 350 18.10 17.14 -8.15
CA ALA A 350 18.84 17.66 -7.00
C ALA A 350 18.73 16.75 -5.77
N LEU A 351 17.55 16.16 -5.53
CA LEU A 351 17.35 15.17 -4.48
C LEU A 351 18.11 13.87 -4.76
N ALA A 352 18.11 13.37 -6.01
CA ALA A 352 18.90 12.21 -6.41
C ALA A 352 20.39 12.42 -6.12
N LEU A 353 20.94 13.58 -6.49
CA LEU A 353 22.34 13.95 -6.22
C LEU A 353 22.64 14.10 -4.71
N LYS A 354 21.70 14.66 -3.93
CA LYS A 354 21.82 14.73 -2.46
C LYS A 354 21.88 13.33 -1.85
N LEU A 355 20.94 12.46 -2.21
CA LEU A 355 20.88 11.10 -1.68
C LEU A 355 22.13 10.30 -2.10
N ARG A 356 22.57 10.38 -3.35
CA ARG A 356 23.84 9.78 -3.80
C ARG A 356 25.03 10.10 -2.89
N LYS A 357 25.19 11.39 -2.54
CA LYS A 357 26.21 11.84 -1.59
C LYS A 357 26.05 11.24 -0.19
N GLU A 358 24.83 10.97 0.27
CA GLU A 358 24.54 10.31 1.55
C GLU A 358 24.85 8.80 1.53
N TYR A 359 24.70 8.13 0.37
CA TYR A 359 25.14 6.74 0.15
C TYR A 359 26.63 6.61 -0.20
N GLY A 360 27.32 7.72 -0.49
CA GLY A 360 28.76 7.75 -0.80
C GLY A 360 29.11 7.38 -2.24
N VAL A 361 28.23 7.69 -3.20
CA VAL A 361 28.30 7.26 -4.62
C VAL A 361 28.12 8.38 -5.64
#